data_AF-A0AAD8C6T5-F1
#
_entry.id   AF-A0AAD8C6T5-F1
#
_cell.length_a   1.000
_cell.length_b   1.000
_cell.length_c   1.000
_cell.angle_alpha   90.00
_cell.angle_beta   90.00
_cell.angle_gamma   90.00
#
_symmetry.space_group_name_H-M   'P 1'
#
loop_
_entity.id
_entity.type
_entity.pdbx_description
1 polymer ?
#
loop_
_entity_poly.entity_id
_entity_poly.type
_entity_poly.pdbx_seq_one_letter_code
_entity_poly.pdbx_strand_id
1 'polypeptide(L)'
;DRDSSLRVTSKIAELVLLTGETINITDASQDPRIEHEDETVKGIRTRSVLCKPVRNRHFQIIGVAQVINRIDGLPFDDHDDLLFEAFAIFCGLGINNCQLYEQVSLAAARQAVALEVLSYHASVPQEEVLKLKEKKLPDIQELKIMEFTFNDFSLDNDQMMQASVIMFNDLGLSKKFRIEYETLCRWLLTVRKNYRNVAYHNWRHAFNVCQVMFTILKHCQCKNYLTDNETLALTVACLCHDLDHRGTNNAFQQKSSSALSQLYGTSATLEHHHFNHAIMILNSGGTNLFGNLGSEDFSEVTKLLKQAILATDLSLHIQLRSKFFAMVDSGQKVFDDRESKEIVRSVMMTTCDIAAITKPWEVQRKVSELVITEFFDQGDKEKHELNIQPQACMDRDRQDEIAKLQLAWIDGICLPLYKSLVQLDSAFQPMLDGLLDNRSRWERLDAERLGKHSILETGV
;
A
#
# COMPACT_ATOMS: atom_id res chain seq x y z
N ASP A 1 -6.05 2.53 36.33
CA ASP A 1 -7.16 2.88 37.23
C ASP A 1 -8.35 3.42 36.45
N ARG A 2 -9.31 2.55 36.13
CA ARG A 2 -10.62 2.94 35.58
C ARG A 2 -11.61 2.98 36.72
N ASP A 3 -11.63 4.09 37.43
CA ASP A 3 -12.68 4.39 38.39
C ASP A 3 -13.87 4.98 37.63
N SER A 4 -14.70 4.09 37.08
CA SER A 4 -16.03 4.42 36.60
C SER A 4 -17.03 3.76 37.55
N SER A 5 -17.13 4.28 38.77
CA SER A 5 -18.27 3.97 39.63
C SER A 5 -19.53 4.40 38.87
N LEU A 6 -20.27 3.43 38.31
CA LEU A 6 -21.61 3.67 37.79
C LEU A 6 -22.37 4.42 38.89
N ARG A 7 -22.78 5.67 38.65
CA ARG A 7 -23.56 6.42 39.62
C ARG A 7 -24.95 5.82 39.67
N VAL A 8 -25.18 4.98 40.67
CA VAL A 8 -26.48 4.35 40.88
C VAL A 8 -27.30 5.22 41.81
N THR A 9 -28.55 5.49 41.44
CA THR A 9 -29.44 6.45 42.13
C THR A 9 -30.33 5.80 43.20
N SER A 10 -30.25 4.48 43.41
CA SER A 10 -31.07 3.74 44.38
C SER A 10 -30.31 2.52 44.89
N LYS A 11 -30.44 2.20 46.18
CA LYS A 11 -29.83 1.01 46.81
C LYS A 11 -30.23 -0.30 46.14
N ILE A 12 -31.45 -0.39 45.60
CA ILE A 12 -31.91 -1.58 44.87
C ILE A 12 -31.10 -1.79 43.59
N ALA A 13 -30.89 -0.72 42.82
CA ALA A 13 -30.13 -0.82 41.59
C ALA A 13 -28.64 -1.11 41.86
N GLU A 14 -28.09 -0.62 42.97
CA GLU A 14 -26.72 -0.97 43.40
C GLU A 14 -26.62 -2.45 43.79
N LEU A 15 -27.61 -2.97 44.52
CA LEU A 15 -27.65 -4.39 44.89
C LEU A 15 -27.72 -5.29 43.65
N VAL A 16 -28.59 -4.96 42.68
CA VAL A 16 -28.67 -5.68 41.39
C VAL A 16 -27.37 -5.60 40.59
N LEU A 17 -26.68 -4.44 40.63
CA LEU A 17 -25.39 -4.27 39.97
C LEU A 17 -24.31 -5.17 40.58
N LEU A 18 -24.31 -5.33 41.91
CA LEU A 18 -23.34 -6.13 42.67
C LEU A 18 -23.61 -7.63 42.59
N THR A 19 -24.87 -8.05 42.73
CA THR A 19 -25.24 -9.48 42.75
C THR A 19 -25.45 -10.05 41.36
N GLY A 20 -25.88 -9.21 40.40
CA GLY A 20 -26.34 -9.67 39.10
C GLY A 20 -27.66 -10.42 39.15
N GLU A 21 -28.39 -10.36 40.25
CA GLU A 21 -29.68 -11.04 40.40
C GLU A 21 -30.83 -10.06 40.19
N THR A 22 -31.92 -10.55 39.60
CA THR A 22 -33.17 -9.79 39.46
C THR A 22 -33.79 -9.55 40.82
N ILE A 23 -34.26 -8.32 41.08
CA ILE A 23 -35.02 -7.98 42.28
C ILE A 23 -36.43 -7.51 41.87
N ASN A 24 -37.44 -8.22 42.36
CA ASN A 24 -38.85 -7.82 42.26
C ASN A 24 -39.40 -7.58 43.67
N ILE A 25 -39.80 -6.33 43.95
CA ILE A 25 -40.41 -5.89 45.20
C ILE A 25 -41.88 -5.60 44.93
N THR A 26 -42.74 -6.39 45.56
CA THR A 26 -44.20 -6.32 45.40
C THR A 26 -44.85 -5.28 46.31
N ASP A 27 -44.28 -5.04 47.48
CA ASP A 27 -44.68 -3.96 48.42
C ASP A 27 -43.43 -3.29 49.02
N ALA A 28 -43.16 -2.08 48.56
CA ALA A 28 -42.02 -1.28 48.98
C ALA A 28 -42.09 -0.82 50.45
N SER A 29 -43.28 -0.74 51.06
CA SER A 29 -43.44 -0.29 52.45
C SER A 29 -43.02 -1.34 53.48
N GLN A 30 -42.91 -2.60 53.05
CA GLN A 30 -42.54 -3.74 53.88
C GLN A 30 -41.13 -4.25 53.58
N ASP A 31 -40.46 -3.72 52.56
CA ASP A 31 -39.14 -4.19 52.14
C ASP A 31 -38.02 -3.46 52.91
N PRO A 32 -37.23 -4.15 53.75
CA PRO A 32 -36.20 -3.53 54.57
C PRO A 32 -35.04 -2.94 53.76
N ARG A 33 -34.98 -3.20 52.46
CA ARG A 33 -33.94 -2.68 51.55
C ARG A 33 -34.28 -1.28 51.00
N ILE A 34 -35.49 -0.77 51.23
CA ILE A 34 -35.93 0.59 50.87
C ILE A 34 -35.95 1.44 52.14
N GLU A 35 -35.12 2.48 52.19
CA GLU A 35 -35.09 3.44 53.30
C GLU A 35 -36.10 4.58 53.08
N HIS A 36 -36.49 5.29 54.15
CA HIS A 36 -37.47 6.38 54.10
C HIS A 36 -37.14 7.51 53.11
N GLU A 37 -35.86 7.73 52.77
CA GLU A 37 -35.42 8.71 51.76
C GLU A 37 -35.64 8.25 50.32
N ASP A 38 -35.68 6.92 50.06
CA ASP A 38 -35.92 6.30 48.75
C ASP A 38 -37.43 6.06 48.49
N GLU A 39 -38.30 6.39 49.46
CA GLU A 39 -39.75 6.23 49.34
C GLU A 39 -40.35 7.10 48.23
N THR A 40 -39.68 8.16 47.81
CA THR A 40 -40.21 9.12 46.84
C THR A 40 -39.24 9.41 45.71
N VAL A 41 -39.41 8.73 44.57
CA VAL A 41 -38.65 9.05 43.35
C VAL A 41 -39.37 10.15 42.59
N LYS A 42 -38.75 11.34 42.49
CA LYS A 42 -39.34 12.53 41.83
C LYS A 42 -40.75 12.91 42.34
N GLY A 43 -41.00 12.71 43.64
CA GLY A 43 -42.29 13.05 44.27
C GLY A 43 -43.40 11.99 44.11
N ILE A 44 -43.11 10.83 43.50
CA ILE A 44 -44.03 9.69 43.43
C ILE A 44 -43.63 8.66 44.49
N ARG A 45 -44.58 8.24 45.33
CA ARG A 45 -44.35 7.19 46.33
C ARG A 45 -44.10 5.85 45.66
N THR A 46 -42.97 5.22 45.96
CA THR A 46 -42.60 3.88 45.50
C THR A 46 -43.52 2.84 46.16
N ARG A 47 -44.21 2.02 45.37
CA ARG A 47 -45.10 0.92 45.80
C ARG A 47 -44.56 -0.44 45.39
N SER A 48 -44.09 -0.55 44.15
CA SER A 48 -43.49 -1.77 43.61
C SER A 48 -42.29 -1.43 42.72
N VAL A 49 -41.30 -2.32 42.67
CA VAL A 49 -40.06 -2.14 41.91
C VAL A 49 -39.68 -3.45 41.22
N LEU A 50 -39.40 -3.40 39.93
CA LEU A 50 -38.73 -4.49 39.22
C LEU A 50 -37.41 -3.99 38.65
N CYS A 51 -36.33 -4.65 39.02
CA CYS A 51 -34.96 -4.22 38.72
C CYS A 51 -34.16 -5.40 38.16
N LYS A 52 -33.57 -5.21 36.97
CA LYS A 52 -32.82 -6.25 36.26
C LYS A 52 -31.43 -5.75 35.83
N PRO A 53 -30.41 -6.61 35.87
CA PRO A 53 -29.09 -6.27 35.35
C PRO A 53 -29.12 -6.20 33.83
N VAL A 54 -28.44 -5.21 33.27
CA VAL A 54 -28.19 -5.09 31.83
C VAL A 54 -26.81 -5.65 31.55
N ARG A 55 -26.74 -6.68 30.71
CA ARG A 55 -25.50 -7.42 30.43
C ARG A 55 -25.04 -7.22 28.98
N ASN A 56 -23.73 -7.19 28.76
CA ASN A 56 -23.15 -7.19 27.41
C ASN A 56 -23.10 -8.62 26.81
N ARG A 57 -22.56 -8.74 25.59
CA ARG A 57 -22.40 -10.02 24.87
C ARG A 57 -21.50 -11.05 25.59
N HIS A 58 -20.69 -10.63 26.55
CA HIS A 58 -19.83 -11.49 27.35
C HIS A 58 -20.42 -11.76 28.75
N PHE A 59 -21.73 -11.48 28.94
CA PHE A 59 -22.45 -11.61 30.21
C PHE A 59 -21.94 -10.70 31.35
N GLN A 60 -21.11 -9.71 31.05
CA GLN A 60 -20.67 -8.73 32.04
C GLN A 60 -21.76 -7.68 32.24
N ILE A 61 -22.02 -7.32 33.50
CA ILE A 61 -23.02 -6.29 33.84
C ILE A 61 -22.46 -4.93 33.46
N ILE A 62 -23.17 -4.21 32.60
CA ILE A 62 -22.80 -2.86 32.10
C ILE A 62 -23.73 -1.77 32.62
N GLY A 63 -24.80 -2.15 33.31
CA GLY A 63 -25.77 -1.25 33.89
C GLY A 63 -26.94 -2.02 34.51
N VAL A 64 -27.96 -1.28 34.93
CA VAL A 64 -29.18 -1.82 35.55
C VAL A 64 -30.38 -1.09 34.96
N ALA A 65 -31.46 -1.82 34.71
CA ALA A 65 -32.74 -1.27 34.30
C ALA A 65 -33.74 -1.44 35.45
N GLN A 66 -34.42 -0.36 35.82
CA GLN A 66 -35.38 -0.34 36.91
C GLN A 66 -36.69 0.26 36.42
N VAL A 67 -37.80 -0.41 36.71
CA VAL A 67 -39.15 0.12 36.55
C VAL A 67 -39.82 0.19 37.91
N ILE A 68 -40.56 1.27 38.15
CA ILE A 68 -41.18 1.58 39.44
C ILE A 68 -42.66 1.83 39.19
N ASN A 69 -43.51 1.24 40.05
CA ASN A 69 -44.96 1.39 40.05
C ASN A 69 -45.63 1.01 38.73
N ARG A 70 -46.23 -0.18 38.70
CA ARG A 70 -47.18 -0.52 37.64
C ARG A 70 -48.36 0.47 37.64
N ILE A 71 -48.82 0.84 36.45
CA ILE A 71 -49.81 1.92 36.25
C ILE A 71 -51.18 1.53 36.83
N ASP A 72 -51.56 0.26 36.72
CA ASP A 72 -52.80 -0.30 37.26
C ASP A 72 -52.80 -0.47 38.80
N GLY A 73 -51.66 -0.20 39.45
CA GLY A 73 -51.49 -0.27 40.90
C GLY A 73 -51.25 -1.67 41.46
N LEU A 74 -51.16 -2.69 40.62
CA LEU A 74 -50.83 -4.07 41.02
C LEU A 74 -49.29 -4.29 41.03
N PRO A 75 -48.78 -5.31 41.73
CA PRO A 75 -47.36 -5.68 41.69
C PRO A 75 -46.97 -6.27 40.33
N PHE A 76 -45.66 -6.27 40.02
CA PHE A 76 -45.13 -6.91 38.81
C PHE A 76 -45.20 -8.44 38.93
N ASP A 77 -45.75 -9.10 37.91
CA ASP A 77 -45.91 -10.55 37.86
C ASP A 77 -44.81 -11.25 37.02
N ASP A 78 -44.89 -12.58 36.90
CA ASP A 78 -43.89 -13.37 36.15
C ASP A 78 -43.87 -13.02 34.65
N HIS A 79 -44.99 -12.53 34.10
CA HIS A 79 -45.04 -12.09 32.71
C HIS A 79 -44.28 -10.77 32.52
N ASP A 80 -44.49 -9.82 33.44
CA ASP A 80 -43.72 -8.57 33.50
C ASP A 80 -42.22 -8.86 33.64
N ASP A 81 -41.83 -9.83 34.47
CA ASP A 81 -40.45 -10.26 34.68
C ASP A 81 -39.78 -10.76 33.38
N LEU A 82 -40.44 -11.67 32.66
CA LEU A 82 -39.95 -12.21 31.39
C LEU A 82 -39.84 -11.15 30.30
N LEU A 83 -40.85 -10.27 30.20
CA LEU A 83 -40.84 -9.19 29.22
C LEU A 83 -39.71 -8.20 29.51
N PHE A 84 -39.51 -7.85 30.77
CA PHE A 84 -38.46 -6.93 31.18
C PHE A 84 -37.06 -7.54 31.06
N GLU A 85 -36.94 -8.87 31.19
CA GLU A 85 -35.70 -9.59 30.87
C GLU A 85 -35.33 -9.45 29.40
N ALA A 86 -36.28 -9.72 28.51
CA ALA A 86 -36.07 -9.55 27.07
C ALA A 86 -35.66 -8.10 26.76
N PHE A 87 -36.34 -7.11 27.36
CA PHE A 87 -35.98 -5.70 27.24
C PHE A 87 -34.54 -5.41 27.72
N ALA A 88 -34.14 -5.91 28.90
CA ALA A 88 -32.80 -5.71 29.45
C ALA A 88 -31.71 -6.35 28.57
N ILE A 89 -31.98 -7.52 27.98
CA ILE A 89 -31.09 -8.17 27.01
C ILE A 89 -30.92 -7.29 25.76
N PHE A 90 -32.01 -6.80 25.18
CA PHE A 90 -31.96 -5.92 24.00
C PHE A 90 -31.25 -4.59 24.31
N CYS A 91 -31.47 -4.01 25.49
CA CYS A 91 -30.73 -2.83 25.94
C CYS A 91 -29.24 -3.11 26.03
N GLY A 92 -28.85 -4.25 26.60
CA GLY A 92 -27.45 -4.64 26.75
C GLY A 92 -26.73 -4.80 25.41
N LEU A 93 -27.38 -5.46 24.44
CA LEU A 93 -26.88 -5.58 23.07
C LEU A 93 -26.81 -4.23 22.35
N GLY A 94 -27.86 -3.41 22.48
CA GLY A 94 -27.92 -2.07 21.87
C GLY A 94 -26.84 -1.13 22.38
N ILE A 95 -26.69 -1.02 23.70
CA ILE A 95 -25.65 -0.19 24.35
C ILE A 95 -24.26 -0.66 23.93
N ASN A 96 -23.99 -1.96 23.97
CA ASN A 96 -22.69 -2.51 23.58
C ASN A 96 -22.37 -2.20 22.10
N ASN A 97 -23.35 -2.31 21.19
CA ASN A 97 -23.16 -1.98 19.78
C ASN A 97 -22.92 -0.48 19.56
N CYS A 98 -23.67 0.39 20.25
CA CYS A 98 -23.44 1.84 20.21
C CYS A 98 -22.03 2.20 20.71
N GLN A 99 -21.59 1.64 21.84
CA GLN A 99 -20.25 1.88 22.39
C GLN A 99 -19.14 1.39 21.45
N LEU A 100 -19.30 0.20 20.84
CA LEU A 100 -18.36 -0.31 19.86
C LEU A 100 -18.27 0.62 18.64
N TYR A 101 -19.41 1.10 18.13
CA TYR A 101 -19.45 2.03 17.01
C TYR A 101 -18.78 3.37 17.34
N GLU A 102 -19.01 3.90 18.54
CA GLU A 102 -18.37 5.12 19.03
C GLU A 102 -16.85 4.94 19.14
N GLN A 103 -16.37 3.80 19.66
CA GLN A 103 -14.94 3.48 19.73
C GLN A 103 -14.29 3.39 18.34
N VAL A 104 -14.97 2.75 17.38
CA VAL A 104 -14.50 2.69 15.98
C VAL A 104 -14.44 4.09 15.37
N SER A 105 -15.48 4.91 15.59
CA SER A 105 -15.53 6.29 15.09
C SER A 105 -14.41 7.16 15.66
N LEU A 106 -14.15 7.04 16.97
CA LEU A 106 -13.05 7.74 17.64
C LEU A 106 -11.68 7.25 17.14
N ALA A 107 -11.51 5.94 16.92
CA ALA A 107 -10.28 5.38 16.37
C ALA A 107 -10.03 5.89 14.94
N ALA A 108 -11.07 5.95 14.09
CA ALA A 108 -10.98 6.51 12.75
C ALA A 108 -10.62 8.00 12.77
N ALA A 109 -11.22 8.79 13.67
CA ALA A 109 -10.87 10.21 13.83
C ALA A 109 -9.40 10.40 14.27
N ARG A 110 -8.91 9.58 15.22
CA ARG A 110 -7.49 9.60 15.63
C ARG A 110 -6.56 9.24 14.47
N GLN A 111 -6.92 8.24 13.68
CA GLN A 111 -6.16 7.84 12.49
C GLN A 111 -6.12 8.96 11.44
N ALA A 112 -7.24 9.64 11.22
CA ALA A 112 -7.30 10.78 10.28
C ALA A 112 -6.35 11.91 10.70
N VAL A 113 -6.36 12.29 11.98
CA VAL A 113 -5.44 13.31 12.53
C VAL A 113 -3.98 12.85 12.41
N ALA A 114 -3.68 11.59 12.71
CA ALA A 114 -2.33 11.06 12.57
C ALA A 114 -1.84 11.12 11.11
N LEU A 115 -2.69 10.77 10.14
CA LEU A 115 -2.37 10.87 8.72
C LEU A 115 -2.16 12.32 8.26
N GLU A 116 -2.92 13.27 8.79
CA GLU A 116 -2.73 14.70 8.50
C GLU A 116 -1.39 15.22 9.03
N VAL A 117 -1.00 14.84 10.25
CA VAL A 117 0.31 15.19 10.81
C VAL A 117 1.44 14.55 9.99
N LEU A 118 1.27 13.28 9.60
CA LEU A 118 2.24 12.59 8.75
C LEU A 118 2.35 13.23 7.37
N SER A 119 1.24 13.65 6.75
CA SER A 119 1.25 14.28 5.43
C SER A 119 1.94 15.65 5.45
N TYR A 120 1.78 16.41 6.53
CA TYR A 120 2.52 17.66 6.76
C TYR A 120 4.03 17.43 6.77
N HIS A 121 4.50 16.42 7.51
CA HIS A 121 5.92 16.07 7.57
C HIS A 121 6.43 15.39 6.29
N ALA A 122 5.56 14.70 5.54
CA ALA A 122 5.88 14.07 4.27
C ALA A 122 6.07 15.10 3.15
N SER A 123 5.29 16.20 3.17
CA SER A 123 5.35 17.26 2.16
C SER A 123 6.66 18.05 2.24
N VAL A 124 7.12 18.57 1.10
CA VAL A 124 8.29 19.44 1.07
C VAL A 124 7.91 20.89 1.39
N PRO A 125 8.79 21.64 2.08
CA PRO A 125 8.55 23.04 2.39
C PRO A 125 8.54 23.91 1.14
N GLN A 126 7.84 25.06 1.19
CA GLN A 126 7.72 25.99 0.06
C GLN A 126 9.07 26.42 -0.52
N GLU A 127 10.07 26.61 0.34
CA GLU A 127 11.41 27.05 -0.07
C GLU A 127 12.07 26.08 -1.06
N GLU A 128 11.96 24.77 -0.84
CA GLU A 128 12.51 23.76 -1.76
C GLU A 128 11.78 23.76 -3.11
N VAL A 129 10.47 23.99 -3.08
CA VAL A 129 9.65 24.11 -4.30
C VAL A 129 10.09 25.31 -5.12
N LEU A 130 10.29 26.47 -4.49
CA LEU A 130 10.77 27.67 -5.16
C LEU A 130 12.17 27.46 -5.76
N LYS A 131 13.08 26.81 -5.01
CA LYS A 131 14.42 26.47 -5.53
C LYS A 131 14.37 25.63 -6.80
N LEU A 132 13.49 24.63 -6.88
CA LEU A 132 13.34 23.83 -8.10
C LEU A 132 12.69 24.65 -9.23
N LYS A 133 11.69 25.47 -8.93
CA LYS A 133 11.00 26.29 -9.93
C LYS A 133 11.90 27.34 -10.59
N GLU A 134 12.83 27.91 -9.83
CA GLU A 134 13.77 28.93 -10.32
C GLU A 134 14.91 28.34 -11.15
N LYS A 135 15.16 27.03 -11.05
CA LYS A 135 16.19 26.37 -11.84
C LYS A 135 15.80 26.32 -13.31
N LYS A 136 16.73 26.76 -14.16
CA LYS A 136 16.62 26.59 -15.60
C LYS A 136 16.65 25.09 -15.94
N LEU A 137 15.63 24.61 -16.66
CA LEU A 137 15.62 23.23 -17.15
C LEU A 137 16.72 23.06 -18.22
N PRO A 138 17.56 22.02 -18.11
CA PRO A 138 18.53 21.68 -19.14
C PRO A 138 17.84 21.21 -20.41
N ASP A 139 18.59 21.15 -21.50
CA ASP A 139 18.09 20.63 -22.76
C ASP A 139 17.91 19.10 -22.69
N ILE A 140 16.86 18.57 -23.33
CA ILE A 140 16.52 17.14 -23.22
C ILE A 140 17.60 16.25 -23.86
N GLN A 141 18.27 16.74 -24.92
CA GLN A 141 19.35 16.02 -25.57
C GLN A 141 20.60 15.98 -24.69
N GLU A 142 20.87 17.02 -23.89
CA GLU A 142 21.99 17.04 -22.93
C GLU A 142 21.85 15.95 -21.86
N LEU A 143 20.62 15.70 -21.40
CA LEU A 143 20.34 14.70 -20.37
C LEU A 143 20.31 13.25 -20.89
N LYS A 144 20.18 13.05 -22.21
CA LYS A 144 20.07 11.71 -22.85
C LYS A 144 18.94 10.82 -22.31
N ILE A 145 17.91 11.40 -21.70
CA ILE A 145 16.78 10.67 -21.11
C ILE A 145 15.82 10.08 -22.14
N MET A 146 16.07 10.32 -23.43
CA MET A 146 15.36 9.71 -24.56
C MET A 146 15.99 8.38 -25.03
N GLU A 147 17.13 7.99 -24.46
CA GLU A 147 17.85 6.79 -24.88
C GLU A 147 17.51 5.59 -23.98
N PHE A 148 17.27 4.42 -24.56
CA PHE A 148 17.15 3.17 -23.78
C PHE A 148 18.43 2.86 -23.01
N THR A 149 19.59 3.24 -23.57
CA THR A 149 20.93 3.09 -22.99
C THR A 149 21.27 4.14 -21.92
N PHE A 150 20.33 5.01 -21.55
CA PHE A 150 20.51 6.04 -20.53
C PHE A 150 21.11 5.48 -19.23
N ASN A 151 22.16 6.16 -18.75
CA ASN A 151 22.87 5.86 -17.50
C ASN A 151 22.41 6.83 -16.42
N ASP A 152 21.57 6.38 -15.50
CA ASP A 152 21.04 7.23 -14.44
C ASP A 152 22.13 7.71 -13.46
N PHE A 153 23.20 6.94 -13.23
CA PHE A 153 24.32 7.36 -12.37
C PHE A 153 25.05 8.61 -12.87
N SER A 154 24.79 9.03 -14.11
CA SER A 154 25.31 10.30 -14.64
C SER A 154 24.59 11.53 -14.08
N LEU A 155 23.40 11.36 -13.49
CA LEU A 155 22.60 12.44 -12.95
C LEU A 155 22.63 12.46 -11.41
N ASP A 156 22.78 13.67 -10.86
CA ASP A 156 22.53 13.91 -9.45
C ASP A 156 21.02 14.03 -9.15
N ASN A 157 20.68 14.22 -7.87
CA ASN A 157 19.29 14.33 -7.44
C ASN A 157 18.55 15.52 -8.07
N ASP A 158 19.23 16.65 -8.26
CA ASP A 158 18.62 17.86 -8.80
C ASP A 158 18.34 17.70 -10.29
N GLN A 159 19.28 17.11 -11.03
CA GLN A 159 19.14 16.79 -12.44
C GLN A 159 18.05 15.74 -12.68
N MET A 160 17.92 14.72 -11.80
CA MET A 160 16.79 13.79 -11.86
C MET A 160 15.45 14.52 -11.67
N MET A 161 15.36 15.51 -10.77
CA MET A 161 14.13 16.29 -10.62
C MET A 161 13.80 17.11 -11.86
N GLN A 162 14.80 17.80 -12.45
CA GLN A 162 14.61 18.55 -13.68
C GLN A 162 14.21 17.64 -14.85
N ALA A 163 14.84 16.47 -14.96
CA ALA A 163 14.48 15.44 -15.94
C ALA A 163 13.03 14.97 -15.77
N SER A 164 12.57 14.73 -14.53
CA SER A 164 11.16 14.38 -14.28
C SER A 164 10.20 15.48 -14.74
N VAL A 165 10.51 16.75 -14.46
CA VAL A 165 9.71 17.88 -14.97
C VAL A 165 9.69 17.90 -16.51
N ILE A 166 10.83 17.68 -17.15
CA ILE A 166 10.95 17.62 -18.61
C ILE A 166 10.09 16.48 -19.17
N MET A 167 10.12 15.29 -18.58
CA MET A 167 9.31 14.14 -19.04
C MET A 167 7.81 14.47 -19.03
N PHE A 168 7.29 15.08 -17.96
CA PHE A 168 5.87 15.49 -17.90
C PHE A 168 5.51 16.54 -18.96
N ASN A 169 6.40 17.52 -19.18
CA ASN A 169 6.17 18.58 -20.15
C ASN A 169 6.26 18.09 -21.60
N ASP A 170 7.23 17.24 -21.90
CA ASP A 170 7.48 16.70 -23.25
C ASP A 170 6.44 15.65 -23.68
N LEU A 171 5.88 14.89 -22.72
CA LEU A 171 4.68 14.08 -22.94
C LEU A 171 3.40 14.94 -23.11
N GLY A 172 3.45 16.25 -22.84
CA GLY A 172 2.32 17.16 -22.94
C GLY A 172 1.31 17.06 -21.81
N LEU A 173 1.61 16.27 -20.76
CA LEU A 173 0.71 15.99 -19.64
C LEU A 173 0.37 17.26 -18.87
N SER A 174 1.37 18.10 -18.58
CA SER A 174 1.18 19.33 -17.83
C SER A 174 0.17 20.27 -18.48
N LYS A 175 0.29 20.46 -19.81
CA LYS A 175 -0.62 21.34 -20.56
C LYS A 175 -2.01 20.73 -20.69
N LYS A 176 -2.09 19.44 -21.01
CA LYS A 176 -3.36 18.75 -21.29
C LYS A 176 -4.26 18.66 -20.07
N PHE A 177 -3.67 18.29 -18.93
CA PHE A 177 -4.37 18.14 -17.66
C PHE A 177 -4.34 19.40 -16.79
N ARG A 178 -3.81 20.51 -17.33
CA ARG A 178 -3.71 21.80 -16.63
C ARG A 178 -3.01 21.66 -15.28
N ILE A 179 -1.94 20.87 -15.23
CA ILE A 179 -1.13 20.70 -14.01
C ILE A 179 -0.31 21.97 -13.82
N GLU A 180 -0.56 22.67 -12.72
CA GLU A 180 0.22 23.86 -12.37
C GLU A 180 1.69 23.48 -12.11
N TYR A 181 2.61 24.28 -12.63
CA TYR A 181 4.05 24.00 -12.54
C TYR A 181 4.54 23.87 -11.10
N GLU A 182 3.99 24.68 -10.19
CA GLU A 182 4.29 24.60 -8.76
C GLU A 182 3.80 23.28 -8.14
N THR A 183 2.58 22.86 -8.47
CA THR A 183 1.99 21.60 -8.01
C THR A 183 2.81 20.42 -8.50
N LEU A 184 3.25 20.43 -9.77
CA LEU A 184 4.15 19.40 -10.30
C LEU A 184 5.47 19.35 -9.54
N CYS A 185 6.13 20.50 -9.33
CA CYS A 185 7.40 20.57 -8.60
C CYS A 185 7.25 20.06 -7.16
N ARG A 186 6.19 20.50 -6.45
CA ARG A 186 5.93 20.05 -5.07
C ARG A 186 5.63 18.57 -5.00
N TRP A 187 4.79 18.06 -5.90
CA TRP A 187 4.46 16.64 -5.96
C TRP A 187 5.71 15.80 -6.21
N LEU A 188 6.51 16.14 -7.21
CA LEU A 188 7.76 15.45 -7.54
C LEU A 188 8.75 15.40 -6.36
N LEU A 189 8.97 16.55 -5.71
CA LEU A 189 9.83 16.64 -4.53
C LEU A 189 9.28 15.85 -3.34
N THR A 190 7.96 15.88 -3.14
CA THR A 190 7.29 15.12 -2.07
C THR A 190 7.39 13.62 -2.31
N VAL A 191 7.15 13.15 -3.53
CA VAL A 191 7.33 11.74 -3.91
C VAL A 191 8.76 11.31 -3.62
N ARG A 192 9.78 12.04 -4.10
CA ARG A 192 11.19 11.75 -3.81
C ARG A 192 11.49 11.66 -2.31
N LYS A 193 11.00 12.61 -1.52
CA LYS A 193 11.20 12.64 -0.06
C LYS A 193 10.58 11.41 0.65
N ASN A 194 9.58 10.78 0.05
CA ASN A 194 8.89 9.61 0.60
C ASN A 194 9.48 8.27 0.13
N TYR A 195 10.53 8.28 -0.70
CA TYR A 195 11.38 7.12 -0.89
C TYR A 195 12.36 6.97 0.26
N ARG A 196 12.52 5.74 0.75
CA ARG A 196 13.46 5.43 1.83
C ARG A 196 14.89 5.33 1.30
N ASN A 197 15.85 5.51 2.20
CA ASN A 197 17.25 5.26 1.93
C ASN A 197 17.56 3.76 2.06
N VAL A 198 17.14 2.98 1.07
CA VAL A 198 17.49 1.56 0.89
C VAL A 198 18.40 1.41 -0.33
N ALA A 199 19.11 0.28 -0.44
CA ALA A 199 20.18 0.11 -1.41
C ALA A 199 19.68 0.22 -2.87
N TYR A 200 18.57 -0.42 -3.21
CA TYR A 200 18.04 -0.49 -4.57
C TYR A 200 16.69 0.22 -4.74
N HIS A 201 15.65 -0.15 -3.97
CA HIS A 201 14.28 0.36 -4.15
C HIS A 201 14.10 1.77 -3.55
N ASN A 202 14.84 2.73 -4.09
CA ASN A 202 14.88 4.14 -3.71
C ASN A 202 14.45 5.05 -4.88
N TRP A 203 14.51 6.37 -4.70
CA TRP A 203 14.08 7.34 -5.72
C TRP A 203 14.75 7.14 -7.09
N ARG A 204 16.03 6.73 -7.12
CA ARG A 204 16.78 6.55 -8.38
C ARG A 204 16.19 5.41 -9.21
N HIS A 205 15.78 4.32 -8.57
CA HIS A 205 15.07 3.22 -9.23
C HIS A 205 13.76 3.74 -9.83
N ALA A 206 12.90 4.37 -9.04
CA ALA A 206 11.62 4.92 -9.52
C ALA A 206 11.78 5.93 -10.68
N PHE A 207 12.81 6.77 -10.61
CA PHE A 207 13.18 7.68 -11.70
C PHE A 207 13.56 6.91 -12.98
N ASN A 208 14.40 5.87 -12.88
CA ASN A 208 14.81 5.06 -14.04
C ASN A 208 13.60 4.35 -14.67
N VAL A 209 12.73 3.77 -13.85
CA VAL A 209 11.46 3.15 -14.31
C VAL A 209 10.61 4.16 -15.08
N CYS A 210 10.45 5.38 -14.56
CA CYS A 210 9.75 6.46 -15.28
C CYS A 210 10.46 6.88 -16.57
N GLN A 211 11.80 6.93 -16.57
CA GLN A 211 12.59 7.28 -17.76
C GLN A 211 12.45 6.24 -18.88
N VAL A 212 12.41 4.95 -18.52
CA VAL A 212 12.19 3.89 -19.49
C VAL A 212 10.77 3.97 -20.04
N MET A 213 9.76 4.16 -19.19
CA MET A 213 8.37 4.37 -19.65
C MET A 213 8.27 5.58 -20.58
N PHE A 214 8.92 6.69 -20.23
CA PHE A 214 8.99 7.88 -21.08
C PHE A 214 9.61 7.57 -22.46
N THR A 215 10.73 6.85 -22.49
CA THR A 215 11.39 6.44 -23.73
C THR A 215 10.49 5.55 -24.60
N ILE A 216 9.81 4.58 -23.97
CA ILE A 216 8.84 3.70 -24.63
C ILE A 216 7.71 4.53 -25.25
N LEU A 217 7.12 5.47 -24.49
CA LEU A 217 6.05 6.34 -24.98
C LEU A 217 6.49 7.28 -26.12
N LYS A 218 7.78 7.62 -26.20
CA LYS A 218 8.31 8.50 -27.25
C LYS A 218 8.68 7.76 -28.53
N HIS A 219 9.13 6.52 -28.43
CA HIS A 219 9.74 5.80 -29.55
C HIS A 219 8.95 4.58 -30.03
N CYS A 220 8.18 3.94 -29.16
CA CYS A 220 7.44 2.73 -29.49
C CYS A 220 6.02 3.06 -29.94
N GLN A 221 5.48 2.26 -30.87
CA GLN A 221 4.10 2.34 -31.37
C GLN A 221 3.05 2.13 -30.28
N CYS A 222 3.49 1.62 -29.15
CA CYS A 222 2.66 1.29 -28.02
C CYS A 222 1.90 2.49 -27.42
N LYS A 223 2.44 3.71 -27.60
CA LYS A 223 1.73 4.96 -27.27
C LYS A 223 0.40 5.10 -28.02
N ASN A 224 0.30 4.57 -29.24
CA ASN A 224 -0.91 4.68 -30.05
C ASN A 224 -2.08 3.87 -29.48
N TYR A 225 -1.83 2.96 -28.55
CA TYR A 225 -2.85 2.18 -27.86
C TYR A 225 -3.36 2.84 -26.58
N LEU A 226 -2.67 3.90 -26.13
CA LEU A 226 -2.90 4.56 -24.85
C LEU A 226 -3.65 5.88 -25.04
N THR A 227 -4.66 6.09 -24.21
CA THR A 227 -5.30 7.38 -24.00
C THR A 227 -4.40 8.27 -23.16
N ASP A 228 -4.74 9.56 -23.08
CA ASP A 228 -3.99 10.47 -22.24
C ASP A 228 -4.16 10.16 -20.75
N ASN A 229 -5.34 9.69 -20.33
CA ASN A 229 -5.60 9.26 -18.95
C ASN A 229 -4.72 8.06 -18.58
N GLU A 230 -4.57 7.09 -19.51
CA GLU A 230 -3.65 5.95 -19.36
C GLU A 230 -2.19 6.41 -19.31
N THR A 231 -1.79 7.35 -20.16
CA THR A 231 -0.43 7.90 -20.19
C THR A 231 -0.09 8.64 -18.90
N LEU A 232 -1.02 9.46 -18.38
CA LEU A 232 -0.87 10.16 -17.11
C LEU A 232 -0.75 9.15 -15.96
N ALA A 233 -1.66 8.19 -15.89
CA ALA A 233 -1.67 7.17 -14.84
C ALA A 233 -0.38 6.34 -14.82
N LEU A 234 0.11 5.89 -15.97
CA LEU A 234 1.37 5.13 -16.08
C LEU A 234 2.58 5.96 -15.66
N THR A 235 2.66 7.22 -16.09
CA THR A 235 3.78 8.10 -15.73
C THR A 235 3.82 8.36 -14.23
N VAL A 236 2.66 8.62 -13.62
CA VAL A 236 2.52 8.79 -12.17
C VAL A 236 2.81 7.49 -11.43
N ALA A 237 2.34 6.34 -11.94
CA ALA A 237 2.58 5.02 -11.35
C ALA A 237 4.08 4.70 -11.30
N CYS A 238 4.83 4.94 -12.38
CA CYS A 238 6.26 4.66 -12.43
C CYS A 238 7.04 5.34 -11.30
N LEU A 239 6.71 6.61 -11.01
CA LEU A 239 7.35 7.38 -9.94
C LEU A 239 6.86 7.00 -8.54
N CYS A 240 5.73 6.29 -8.42
CA CYS A 240 5.08 5.99 -7.14
C CYS A 240 5.13 4.50 -6.75
N HIS A 241 5.50 3.61 -7.67
CA HIS A 241 5.26 2.18 -7.51
C HIS A 241 5.97 1.53 -6.31
N ASP A 242 7.05 2.15 -5.82
CA ASP A 242 7.88 1.67 -4.70
C ASP A 242 7.94 2.66 -3.52
N LEU A 243 6.97 3.57 -3.42
CA LEU A 243 6.91 4.56 -2.32
C LEU A 243 6.93 3.90 -0.93
N ASP A 244 7.78 4.38 -0.03
CA ASP A 244 7.97 3.79 1.31
C ASP A 244 8.48 2.33 1.32
N HIS A 245 9.10 1.82 0.23
CA HIS A 245 9.70 0.49 0.23
C HIS A 245 10.78 0.33 1.30
N ARG A 246 10.74 -0.78 2.05
CA ARG A 246 11.50 -0.97 3.32
C ARG A 246 12.72 -1.88 3.21
N GLY A 247 13.07 -2.28 1.99
CA GLY A 247 14.18 -3.19 1.72
C GLY A 247 13.85 -4.65 2.06
N THR A 248 12.58 -5.03 1.94
CA THR A 248 12.07 -6.37 2.23
C THR A 248 10.89 -6.67 1.32
N ASN A 249 10.80 -7.88 0.78
CA ASN A 249 9.73 -8.28 -0.14
C ASN A 249 8.42 -8.76 0.54
N ASN A 250 7.38 -9.01 -0.26
CA ASN A 250 6.08 -9.53 0.19
C ASN A 250 6.20 -10.83 1.02
N ALA A 251 7.12 -11.73 0.66
CA ALA A 251 7.32 -12.99 1.39
C ALA A 251 7.81 -12.74 2.83
N PHE A 252 8.72 -11.78 3.02
CA PHE A 252 9.16 -11.35 4.35
C PHE A 252 8.01 -10.73 5.15
N GLN A 253 7.20 -9.85 4.53
CA GLN A 253 6.06 -9.22 5.21
C GLN A 253 5.06 -10.25 5.76
N GLN A 254 4.85 -11.33 5.01
CA GLN A 254 4.01 -12.45 5.44
C GLN A 254 4.65 -13.28 6.55
N LYS A 255 5.92 -13.71 6.38
CA LYS A 255 6.63 -14.53 7.39
C LYS A 255 6.75 -13.81 8.75
N SER A 256 6.96 -12.50 8.72
CA SER A 256 7.09 -11.66 9.93
C SER A 256 5.76 -11.26 10.55
N SER A 257 4.61 -11.60 9.95
CA SER A 257 3.28 -11.14 10.38
C SER A 257 3.20 -9.61 10.57
N SER A 258 3.86 -8.88 9.68
CA SER A 258 4.00 -7.42 9.72
C SER A 258 2.64 -6.70 9.77
N ALA A 259 2.64 -5.46 10.27
CA ALA A 259 1.44 -4.61 10.26
C ALA A 259 0.90 -4.38 8.83
N LEU A 260 1.78 -4.32 7.83
CA LEU A 260 1.38 -4.20 6.42
C LEU A 260 0.64 -5.45 5.95
N SER A 261 1.14 -6.64 6.29
CA SER A 261 0.47 -7.90 5.93
C SER A 261 -0.88 -8.06 6.64
N GLN A 262 -1.01 -7.58 7.88
CA GLN A 262 -2.30 -7.56 8.58
C GLN A 262 -3.29 -6.58 7.94
N LEU A 263 -2.81 -5.43 7.46
CA LEU A 263 -3.65 -4.39 6.87
C LEU A 263 -4.12 -4.73 5.46
N TYR A 264 -3.22 -5.21 4.60
CA TYR A 264 -3.50 -5.45 3.17
C TYR A 264 -3.68 -6.93 2.81
N GLY A 265 -3.46 -7.84 3.75
CA GLY A 265 -3.46 -9.28 3.50
C GLY A 265 -2.11 -9.76 2.94
N THR A 266 -2.12 -10.90 2.27
CA THR A 266 -0.90 -11.62 1.81
C THR A 266 -0.71 -11.59 0.29
N SER A 267 -1.55 -10.88 -0.46
CA SER A 267 -1.44 -10.74 -1.92
C SER A 267 -1.11 -9.29 -2.24
N ALA A 268 -0.01 -9.06 -2.98
CA ALA A 268 0.42 -7.72 -3.39
C ALA A 268 0.46 -6.70 -2.23
N THR A 269 0.95 -7.14 -1.06
CA THR A 269 0.87 -6.39 0.21
C THR A 269 1.58 -5.03 0.10
N LEU A 270 2.79 -5.03 -0.45
CA LEU A 270 3.59 -3.82 -0.63
C LEU A 270 3.03 -2.93 -1.73
N GLU A 271 2.57 -3.50 -2.85
CA GLU A 271 2.01 -2.74 -3.96
C GLU A 271 0.71 -2.01 -3.56
N HIS A 272 -0.10 -2.63 -2.69
CA HIS A 272 -1.23 -1.96 -2.05
C HIS A 272 -0.80 -0.81 -1.14
N HIS A 273 0.29 -0.98 -0.39
CA HIS A 273 0.88 0.08 0.43
C HIS A 273 1.38 1.25 -0.43
N HIS A 274 2.15 0.98 -1.48
CA HIS A 274 2.68 1.97 -2.41
C HIS A 274 1.56 2.79 -3.06
N PHE A 275 0.48 2.15 -3.52
CA PHE A 275 -0.69 2.83 -4.05
C PHE A 275 -1.34 3.76 -3.02
N ASN A 276 -1.60 3.27 -1.80
CA ASN A 276 -2.23 4.10 -0.77
C ASN A 276 -1.33 5.28 -0.35
N HIS A 277 -0.02 5.09 -0.32
CA HIS A 277 0.96 6.15 -0.07
C HIS A 277 0.95 7.20 -1.20
N ALA A 278 0.84 6.77 -2.46
CA ALA A 278 0.67 7.66 -3.60
C ALA A 278 -0.61 8.50 -3.51
N ILE A 279 -1.74 7.88 -3.13
CA ILE A 279 -3.01 8.58 -2.91
C ILE A 279 -2.93 9.58 -1.75
N MET A 280 -2.25 9.23 -0.65
CA MET A 280 -1.99 10.16 0.44
C MET A 280 -1.24 11.40 -0.07
N ILE A 281 -0.18 11.22 -0.86
CA ILE A 281 0.57 12.34 -1.44
C ILE A 281 -0.30 13.15 -2.40
N LEU A 282 -1.09 12.52 -3.28
CA LEU A 282 -1.97 13.23 -4.23
C LEU A 282 -3.08 14.03 -3.52
N ASN A 283 -3.53 13.59 -2.34
CA ASN A 283 -4.54 14.28 -1.54
C ASN A 283 -3.94 15.33 -0.57
N SER A 284 -2.62 15.47 -0.54
CA SER A 284 -1.95 16.48 0.30
C SER A 284 -2.05 17.88 -0.32
N GLY A 285 -1.91 18.92 0.51
CA GLY A 285 -2.03 20.31 0.07
C GLY A 285 -1.01 20.68 -1.00
N GLY A 286 -1.47 21.10 -2.18
CA GLY A 286 -0.61 21.61 -3.26
C GLY A 286 0.19 20.55 -4.03
N THR A 287 -0.17 19.26 -3.90
CA THR A 287 0.47 18.13 -4.61
C THR A 287 -0.52 17.39 -5.53
N ASN A 288 -1.79 17.79 -5.56
CA ASN A 288 -2.82 17.11 -6.36
C ASN A 288 -2.66 17.37 -7.86
N LEU A 289 -1.96 16.48 -8.56
CA LEU A 289 -1.84 16.53 -10.03
C LEU A 289 -3.18 16.36 -10.75
N PHE A 290 -4.17 15.75 -10.10
CA PHE A 290 -5.48 15.44 -10.65
C PHE A 290 -6.53 16.49 -10.30
N GLY A 291 -6.13 17.59 -9.63
CA GLY A 291 -7.06 18.58 -9.06
C GLY A 291 -7.94 19.31 -10.09
N ASN A 292 -7.55 19.32 -11.36
CA ASN A 292 -8.29 19.95 -12.45
C ASN A 292 -9.08 18.95 -13.32
N LEU A 293 -9.10 17.66 -12.96
CA LEU A 293 -9.88 16.63 -13.66
C LEU A 293 -11.36 16.70 -13.27
N GLY A 294 -12.24 16.32 -14.21
CA GLY A 294 -13.63 16.03 -13.89
C GLY A 294 -13.76 14.76 -13.04
N SER A 295 -14.92 14.55 -12.41
CA SER A 295 -15.15 13.39 -11.53
C SER A 295 -14.97 12.03 -12.21
N GLU A 296 -15.35 11.93 -13.49
CA GLU A 296 -15.19 10.70 -14.27
C GLU A 296 -13.72 10.41 -14.57
N ASP A 297 -12.98 11.38 -15.10
CA ASP A 297 -11.53 11.26 -15.38
C ASP A 297 -10.74 10.99 -14.10
N PHE A 298 -11.06 11.67 -12.99
CA PHE A 298 -10.42 11.43 -11.70
C PHE A 298 -10.58 9.98 -11.25
N SER A 299 -11.81 9.44 -11.35
CA SER A 299 -12.11 8.05 -11.00
C SER A 299 -11.36 7.07 -11.92
N GLU A 300 -11.34 7.35 -13.23
CA GLU A 300 -10.64 6.53 -14.21
C GLU A 300 -9.13 6.52 -13.96
N VAL A 301 -8.49 7.68 -13.88
CA VAL A 301 -7.04 7.82 -13.65
C VAL A 301 -6.63 7.19 -12.32
N THR A 302 -7.43 7.33 -11.26
CA THR A 302 -7.17 6.69 -9.96
C THR A 302 -7.22 5.16 -10.07
N LYS A 303 -8.19 4.62 -10.81
CA LYS A 303 -8.28 3.18 -11.06
C LYS A 303 -7.09 2.68 -11.89
N LEU A 304 -6.71 3.41 -12.93
CA LEU A 304 -5.57 3.08 -13.79
C LEU A 304 -4.25 3.12 -13.01
N LEU A 305 -4.07 4.13 -12.15
CA LEU A 305 -2.92 4.24 -11.25
C LEU A 305 -2.83 3.03 -10.32
N LYS A 306 -3.95 2.61 -9.71
CA LYS A 306 -4.00 1.41 -8.88
C LYS A 306 -3.61 0.16 -9.66
N GLN A 307 -4.19 -0.03 -10.85
CA GLN A 307 -3.89 -1.19 -11.69
C GLN A 307 -2.42 -1.24 -12.10
N ALA A 308 -1.85 -0.09 -12.48
CA ALA A 308 -0.44 -0.01 -12.86
C ALA A 308 0.50 -0.33 -11.69
N ILE A 309 0.28 0.24 -10.51
CA ILE A 309 1.12 -0.06 -9.33
C ILE A 309 0.96 -1.53 -8.91
N LEU A 310 -0.24 -2.10 -8.89
CA LEU A 310 -0.41 -3.52 -8.56
C LEU A 310 0.22 -4.46 -9.60
N ALA A 311 0.44 -4.00 -10.84
CA ALA A 311 1.08 -4.77 -11.89
C ALA A 311 2.61 -4.87 -11.78
N THR A 312 3.24 -4.18 -10.83
CA THR A 312 4.66 -4.38 -10.54
C THR A 312 4.92 -5.64 -9.71
N ASP A 313 3.89 -6.23 -9.08
CA ASP A 313 4.02 -7.57 -8.48
C ASP A 313 4.28 -8.61 -9.57
N LEU A 314 5.48 -9.18 -9.56
CA LEU A 314 5.92 -10.18 -10.54
C LEU A 314 5.02 -11.42 -10.56
N SER A 315 4.33 -11.73 -9.46
CA SER A 315 3.35 -12.83 -9.40
C SER A 315 2.21 -12.58 -10.39
N LEU A 316 1.75 -11.33 -10.52
CA LEU A 316 0.74 -10.95 -11.50
C LEU A 316 1.31 -10.98 -12.92
N HIS A 317 2.55 -10.53 -13.12
CA HIS A 317 3.23 -10.66 -14.41
C HIS A 317 3.26 -12.11 -14.89
N ILE A 318 3.62 -13.07 -14.02
CA ILE A 318 3.67 -14.50 -14.37
C ILE A 318 2.29 -15.03 -14.81
N GLN A 319 1.20 -14.52 -14.23
CA GLN A 319 -0.16 -14.88 -14.61
C GLN A 319 -0.58 -14.26 -15.95
N LEU A 320 -0.17 -13.02 -16.22
CA LEU A 320 -0.58 -12.27 -17.41
C LEU A 320 0.29 -12.54 -18.64
N ARG A 321 1.57 -12.89 -18.45
CA ARG A 321 2.55 -13.01 -19.56
C ARG A 321 2.16 -14.06 -20.59
N SER A 322 1.51 -15.16 -20.19
CA SER A 322 1.07 -16.21 -21.11
C SER A 322 0.00 -15.70 -22.09
N LYS A 323 -0.94 -14.89 -21.60
CA LYS A 323 -1.94 -14.21 -22.44
C LYS A 323 -1.27 -13.20 -23.36
N PHE A 324 -0.35 -12.38 -22.82
CA PHE A 324 0.40 -11.42 -23.63
C PHE A 324 1.17 -12.10 -24.76
N PHE A 325 1.91 -13.18 -24.48
CA PHE A 325 2.65 -13.92 -25.49
C PHE A 325 1.72 -14.50 -26.56
N ALA A 326 0.60 -15.10 -26.16
CA ALA A 326 -0.39 -15.61 -27.13
C ALA A 326 -0.96 -14.49 -28.04
N MET A 327 -1.21 -13.31 -27.49
CA MET A 327 -1.67 -12.16 -28.28
C MET A 327 -0.61 -11.74 -29.31
N VAL A 328 0.65 -11.62 -28.89
CA VAL A 328 1.76 -11.26 -29.79
C VAL A 328 2.00 -12.34 -30.86
N ASP A 329 1.97 -13.62 -30.48
CA ASP A 329 2.14 -14.76 -31.39
C ASP A 329 1.03 -14.88 -32.42
N SER A 330 -0.19 -14.46 -32.07
CA SER A 330 -1.31 -14.37 -33.01
C SER A 330 -1.15 -13.24 -34.05
N GLY A 331 -0.17 -12.37 -33.87
CA GLY A 331 0.03 -11.18 -34.70
C GLY A 331 -0.95 -10.04 -34.39
N GLN A 332 -1.54 -10.02 -33.19
CA GLN A 332 -2.43 -8.94 -32.75
C GLN A 332 -1.67 -7.62 -32.66
N LYS A 333 -2.13 -6.62 -33.41
CA LYS A 333 -1.53 -5.27 -33.46
C LYS A 333 -2.46 -4.16 -32.96
N VAL A 334 -3.71 -4.51 -32.63
CA VAL A 334 -4.73 -3.59 -32.14
C VAL A 334 -5.17 -4.07 -30.77
N PHE A 335 -5.15 -3.16 -29.80
CA PHE A 335 -5.49 -3.40 -28.40
C PHE A 335 -6.55 -2.38 -28.00
N ASP A 336 -7.78 -2.59 -28.47
CA ASP A 336 -8.92 -1.68 -28.27
C ASP A 336 -9.88 -2.16 -27.18
N ASP A 337 -9.98 -3.47 -26.97
CA ASP A 337 -10.75 -4.05 -25.89
C ASP A 337 -10.09 -3.86 -24.51
N ARG A 338 -10.92 -3.95 -23.48
CA ARG A 338 -10.50 -3.66 -22.11
C ARG A 338 -9.45 -4.64 -21.59
N GLU A 339 -9.55 -5.93 -21.91
CA GLU A 339 -8.63 -6.95 -21.39
C GLU A 339 -7.25 -6.78 -22.04
N SER A 340 -7.21 -6.63 -23.36
CA SER A 340 -5.96 -6.47 -24.09
C SER A 340 -5.18 -5.23 -23.67
N LYS A 341 -5.87 -4.09 -23.48
CA LYS A 341 -5.26 -2.87 -22.92
C LYS A 341 -4.71 -3.07 -21.52
N GLU A 342 -5.47 -3.75 -20.65
CA GLU A 342 -5.02 -4.00 -19.27
C GLU A 342 -3.76 -4.86 -19.24
N ILE A 343 -3.70 -5.92 -20.06
CA ILE A 343 -2.53 -6.78 -20.20
C ILE A 343 -1.33 -5.98 -20.70
N VAL A 344 -1.49 -5.22 -21.80
CA VAL A 344 -0.39 -4.44 -22.39
C VAL A 344 0.16 -3.41 -21.41
N ARG A 345 -0.71 -2.64 -20.73
CA ARG A 345 -0.27 -1.67 -19.71
C ARG A 345 0.46 -2.34 -18.54
N SER A 346 -0.04 -3.49 -18.08
CA SER A 346 0.59 -4.24 -16.99
C SER A 346 1.98 -4.74 -17.39
N VAL A 347 2.10 -5.30 -18.60
CA VAL A 347 3.38 -5.77 -19.14
C VAL A 347 4.35 -4.62 -19.37
N MET A 348 3.90 -3.46 -19.84
CA MET A 348 4.74 -2.26 -19.94
C MET A 348 5.30 -1.83 -18.60
N MET A 349 4.46 -1.88 -17.54
CA MET A 349 4.90 -1.53 -16.21
C MET A 349 6.02 -2.48 -15.74
N THR A 350 5.81 -3.80 -15.84
CA THR A 350 6.87 -4.78 -15.53
C THR A 350 8.13 -4.57 -16.39
N THR A 351 7.95 -4.25 -17.69
CA THR A 351 9.06 -4.01 -18.63
C THR A 351 9.95 -2.87 -18.17
N CYS A 352 9.35 -1.79 -17.64
CA CYS A 352 10.08 -0.64 -17.13
C CYS A 352 10.75 -0.95 -15.79
N ASP A 353 10.04 -1.66 -14.90
CA ASP A 353 10.51 -2.02 -13.57
C ASP A 353 11.78 -2.88 -13.61
N ILE A 354 11.82 -3.87 -14.51
CA ILE A 354 12.99 -4.76 -14.65
C ILE A 354 14.02 -4.27 -15.68
N ALA A 355 13.88 -3.06 -16.21
CA ALA A 355 14.69 -2.56 -17.34
C ALA A 355 16.19 -2.39 -17.03
N ALA A 356 16.60 -2.42 -15.77
CA ALA A 356 18.01 -2.35 -15.39
C ALA A 356 18.87 -3.42 -16.08
N ILE A 357 18.30 -4.59 -16.37
CA ILE A 357 19.02 -5.70 -17.03
C ILE A 357 19.33 -5.44 -18.51
N THR A 358 18.71 -4.42 -19.12
CA THR A 358 18.91 -4.06 -20.54
C THR A 358 19.90 -2.90 -20.71
N LYS A 359 20.33 -2.29 -19.61
CA LYS A 359 21.27 -1.15 -19.61
C LYS A 359 22.70 -1.61 -19.96
N PRO A 360 23.58 -0.70 -20.41
CA PRO A 360 24.98 -1.04 -20.64
C PRO A 360 25.64 -1.71 -19.43
N TRP A 361 26.56 -2.65 -19.65
CA TRP A 361 27.16 -3.48 -18.60
C TRP A 361 27.65 -2.72 -17.36
N GLU A 362 28.28 -1.56 -17.54
CA GLU A 362 28.79 -0.76 -16.41
C GLU A 362 27.68 -0.25 -15.49
N VAL A 363 26.49 -0.02 -16.03
CA VAL A 363 25.28 0.35 -15.28
C VAL A 363 24.65 -0.91 -14.69
N GLN A 364 24.44 -1.94 -15.51
CA GLN A 364 23.80 -3.19 -15.10
C GLN A 364 24.54 -3.86 -13.93
N ARG A 365 25.87 -3.87 -13.95
CA ARG A 365 26.71 -4.46 -12.91
C ARG A 365 26.51 -3.73 -11.58
N LYS A 366 26.59 -2.39 -11.59
CA LYS A 366 26.37 -1.56 -10.40
C LYS A 366 24.97 -1.73 -9.84
N VAL A 367 23.95 -1.77 -10.71
CA VAL A 367 22.57 -2.00 -10.27
C VAL A 367 22.43 -3.39 -9.65
N SER A 368 23.03 -4.43 -10.26
CA SER A 368 23.01 -5.77 -9.68
C SER A 368 23.63 -5.81 -8.30
N GLU A 369 24.76 -5.13 -8.08
CA GLU A 369 25.40 -5.02 -6.77
C GLU A 369 24.46 -4.40 -5.72
N LEU A 370 23.70 -3.37 -6.09
CA LEU A 370 22.70 -2.75 -5.21
C LEU A 370 21.54 -3.70 -4.86
N VAL A 371 21.00 -4.42 -5.86
CA VAL A 371 19.93 -5.42 -5.67
C VAL A 371 20.42 -6.55 -4.75
N ILE A 372 21.62 -7.07 -5.01
CA ILE A 372 22.23 -8.14 -4.21
C ILE A 372 22.46 -7.68 -2.77
N THR A 373 22.96 -6.44 -2.58
CA THR A 373 23.14 -5.88 -1.25
C THR A 373 21.82 -5.86 -0.49
N GLU A 374 20.74 -5.40 -1.12
CA GLU A 374 19.42 -5.36 -0.48
C GLU A 374 18.87 -6.75 -0.17
N PHE A 375 19.04 -7.72 -1.06
CA PHE A 375 18.64 -9.11 -0.80
C PHE A 375 19.43 -9.76 0.32
N PHE A 376 20.73 -9.51 0.42
CA PHE A 376 21.53 -10.01 1.53
C PHE A 376 21.14 -9.35 2.85
N ASP A 377 20.83 -8.06 2.85
CA ASP A 377 20.35 -7.38 4.05
C ASP A 377 18.98 -7.93 4.51
N GLN A 378 18.10 -8.31 3.57
CA GLN A 378 16.88 -9.07 3.91
C GLN A 378 17.22 -10.47 4.44
N GLY A 379 18.14 -11.21 3.80
CA GLY A 379 18.50 -12.55 4.23
C GLY A 379 19.07 -12.61 5.64
N ASP A 380 19.89 -11.62 6.00
CA ASP A 380 20.40 -11.45 7.37
C ASP A 380 19.26 -11.17 8.36
N LYS A 381 18.28 -10.33 8.00
CA LYS A 381 17.07 -10.13 8.82
C LYS A 381 16.27 -11.42 8.98
N GLU A 382 16.09 -12.21 7.92
CA GLU A 382 15.39 -13.51 8.01
C GLU A 382 16.11 -14.47 8.98
N LYS A 383 17.46 -14.48 8.94
CA LYS A 383 18.28 -15.31 9.82
C LYS A 383 18.21 -14.86 11.28
N HIS A 384 18.32 -13.54 11.53
CA HIS A 384 18.42 -12.98 12.87
C HIS A 384 17.06 -12.77 13.57
N GLU A 385 16.03 -12.32 12.85
CA GLU A 385 14.74 -11.97 13.43
C GLU A 385 13.75 -13.14 13.39
N LEU A 386 13.83 -13.99 12.35
CA LEU A 386 12.87 -15.08 12.13
C LEU A 386 13.46 -16.47 12.36
N ASN A 387 14.78 -16.60 12.52
CA ASN A 387 15.50 -17.88 12.62
C ASN A 387 15.21 -18.83 11.44
N ILE A 388 15.14 -18.28 10.22
CA ILE A 388 14.88 -19.04 8.98
C ILE A 388 16.13 -19.00 8.09
N GLN A 389 16.41 -20.10 7.39
CA GLN A 389 17.46 -20.11 6.36
C GLN A 389 16.99 -19.31 5.14
N PRO A 390 17.72 -18.25 4.73
CA PRO A 390 17.35 -17.47 3.56
C PRO A 390 17.49 -18.28 2.26
N GLN A 391 16.83 -17.81 1.20
CA GLN A 391 17.01 -18.37 -0.14
C GLN A 391 18.42 -18.09 -0.67
N ALA A 392 18.89 -18.89 -1.63
CA ALA A 392 20.24 -18.77 -2.20
C ALA A 392 20.59 -17.34 -2.67
N CYS A 393 19.65 -16.66 -3.34
CA CYS A 393 19.84 -15.29 -3.83
C CYS A 393 19.89 -14.22 -2.73
N MET A 394 19.52 -14.57 -1.49
CA MET A 394 19.52 -13.71 -0.31
C MET A 394 20.55 -14.17 0.73
N ASP A 395 21.29 -15.25 0.46
CA ASP A 395 22.26 -15.82 1.38
C ASP A 395 23.66 -15.31 1.04
N ARG A 396 24.21 -14.48 1.92
CA ARG A 396 25.55 -13.86 1.75
C ARG A 396 26.66 -14.92 1.72
N ASP A 397 26.43 -16.08 2.34
CA ASP A 397 27.36 -17.21 2.34
C ASP A 397 27.40 -17.94 0.98
N ARG A 398 26.45 -17.66 0.08
CA ARG A 398 26.32 -18.25 -1.28
C ARG A 398 26.53 -17.23 -2.39
N GLN A 399 27.29 -16.18 -2.11
CA GLN A 399 27.54 -15.09 -3.05
C GLN A 399 28.23 -15.56 -4.35
N ASP A 400 28.95 -16.67 -4.33
CA ASP A 400 29.53 -17.28 -5.53
C ASP A 400 28.45 -17.70 -6.54
N GLU A 401 27.27 -18.13 -6.09
CA GLU A 401 26.19 -18.60 -6.97
C GLU A 401 25.45 -17.49 -7.71
N ILE A 402 25.74 -16.21 -7.42
CA ILE A 402 24.98 -15.06 -7.95
C ILE A 402 24.96 -15.03 -9.48
N ALA A 403 26.09 -15.32 -10.15
CA ALA A 403 26.14 -15.29 -11.61
C ALA A 403 25.17 -16.32 -12.24
N LYS A 404 25.15 -17.54 -11.69
CA LYS A 404 24.20 -18.60 -12.07
C LYS A 404 22.75 -18.18 -11.82
N LEU A 405 22.47 -17.56 -10.67
CA LEU A 405 21.12 -17.11 -10.32
C LEU A 405 20.64 -15.97 -11.23
N GLN A 406 21.53 -15.05 -11.60
CA GLN A 406 21.25 -13.99 -12.57
C GLN A 406 20.92 -14.57 -13.96
N LEU A 407 21.66 -15.57 -14.43
CA LEU A 407 21.36 -16.25 -15.69
C LEU A 407 19.97 -16.90 -15.67
N ALA A 408 19.62 -17.59 -14.57
CA ALA A 408 18.30 -18.20 -14.42
C ALA A 408 17.17 -17.15 -14.44
N TRP A 409 17.39 -16.00 -13.82
CA TRP A 409 16.45 -14.87 -13.84
C TRP A 409 16.29 -14.28 -15.26
N ILE A 410 17.41 -14.03 -15.95
CA ILE A 410 17.43 -13.53 -17.32
C ILE A 410 16.66 -14.47 -18.24
N ASP A 411 16.95 -15.77 -18.20
CA ASP A 411 16.37 -16.76 -19.09
C ASP A 411 14.90 -17.07 -18.76
N GLY A 412 14.53 -17.06 -17.48
CA GLY A 412 13.18 -17.41 -17.03
C GLY A 412 12.15 -16.28 -17.10
N ILE A 413 12.60 -15.03 -16.92
CA ILE A 413 11.70 -13.86 -16.82
C ILE A 413 11.97 -12.85 -17.93
N CYS A 414 13.20 -12.38 -18.07
CA CYS A 414 13.52 -11.21 -18.90
C CYS A 414 13.51 -11.55 -20.41
N LEU A 415 14.23 -12.60 -20.81
CA LEU A 415 14.43 -12.95 -22.22
C LEU A 415 13.14 -13.27 -22.97
N PRO A 416 12.19 -14.05 -22.43
CA PRO A 416 10.90 -14.27 -23.09
C PRO A 416 10.13 -12.96 -23.28
N LEU A 417 10.11 -12.10 -22.26
CA LEU A 417 9.43 -10.81 -22.31
C LEU A 417 9.99 -9.91 -23.43
N TYR A 418 11.30 -9.67 -23.44
CA TYR A 418 11.91 -8.76 -24.41
C TYR A 418 11.86 -9.31 -25.84
N LYS A 419 11.89 -10.63 -26.04
CA LYS A 419 11.63 -11.23 -27.37
C LYS A 419 10.22 -10.94 -27.86
N SER A 420 9.20 -11.14 -27.02
CA SER A 420 7.82 -10.83 -27.39
C SER A 420 7.60 -9.32 -27.61
N LEU A 421 8.26 -8.46 -26.85
CA LEU A 421 8.20 -7.01 -27.08
C LEU A 421 8.77 -6.61 -28.44
N VAL A 422 9.90 -7.19 -28.86
CA VAL A 422 10.49 -6.96 -30.19
C VAL A 422 9.58 -7.47 -31.31
N GLN A 423 8.95 -8.63 -31.11
CA GLN A 423 7.97 -9.17 -32.06
C GLN A 423 6.73 -8.28 -32.20
N LEU A 424 6.31 -7.65 -31.09
CA LEU A 424 5.23 -6.67 -31.09
C LEU A 424 5.64 -5.38 -31.80
N ASP A 425 6.82 -4.85 -31.47
CA ASP A 425 7.36 -3.61 -32.02
C ASP A 425 8.90 -3.65 -32.06
N SER A 426 9.47 -3.51 -33.26
CA SER A 426 10.92 -3.55 -33.46
C SER A 426 11.66 -2.41 -32.78
N ALA A 427 10.97 -1.35 -32.33
CA ALA A 427 11.56 -0.28 -31.51
C ALA A 427 12.14 -0.78 -30.18
N PHE A 428 11.74 -1.95 -29.68
CA PHE A 428 12.31 -2.57 -28.47
C PHE A 428 13.65 -3.28 -28.72
N GLN A 429 14.12 -3.39 -29.97
CA GLN A 429 15.35 -4.12 -30.30
C GLN A 429 16.57 -3.70 -29.46
N PRO A 430 16.82 -2.39 -29.19
CA PRO A 430 17.96 -1.99 -28.38
C PRO A 430 17.93 -2.57 -26.95
N MET A 431 16.74 -2.77 -26.37
CA MET A 431 16.61 -3.39 -25.04
C MET A 431 16.93 -4.88 -25.07
N LEU A 432 16.50 -5.59 -26.13
CA LEU A 432 16.83 -7.01 -26.31
C LEU A 432 18.33 -7.21 -26.58
N ASP A 433 18.94 -6.34 -27.38
CA ASP A 433 20.38 -6.40 -27.65
C ASP A 433 21.20 -6.18 -26.37
N GLY A 434 20.83 -5.19 -25.55
CA GLY A 434 21.46 -4.95 -24.25
C GLY A 434 21.29 -6.13 -23.28
N LEU A 435 20.10 -6.74 -23.25
CA LEU A 435 19.85 -7.95 -22.47
C LEU A 435 20.77 -9.11 -22.88
N LEU A 436 20.92 -9.35 -24.19
CA LEU A 436 21.73 -10.44 -24.72
C LEU A 436 23.23 -10.23 -24.44
N ASP A 437 23.73 -8.99 -24.56
CA ASP A 437 25.11 -8.66 -24.16
C ASP A 437 25.34 -8.93 -22.66
N ASN A 438 24.43 -8.46 -21.81
CA ASN A 438 24.52 -8.69 -20.36
C ASN A 438 24.44 -10.18 -20.00
N ARG A 439 23.57 -10.95 -20.66
CA ARG A 439 23.49 -12.41 -20.49
C ARG A 439 24.83 -13.07 -20.80
N SER A 440 25.46 -12.72 -21.93
CA SER A 440 26.78 -13.26 -22.31
C SER A 440 27.88 -12.90 -21.30
N ARG A 441 27.81 -11.71 -20.69
CA ARG A 441 28.75 -11.30 -19.63
C ARG A 441 28.56 -12.11 -18.35
N TRP A 442 27.31 -12.31 -17.92
CA TRP A 442 27.02 -13.17 -16.77
C TRP A 442 27.43 -14.63 -17.01
N GLU A 443 27.25 -15.13 -18.23
CA GLU A 443 27.68 -16.48 -18.62
C GLU A 443 29.20 -16.65 -18.52
N ARG A 444 29.97 -15.64 -18.93
CA ARG A 444 31.43 -15.63 -18.73
C ARG A 444 31.81 -15.62 -17.25
N LEU A 445 31.14 -14.82 -16.42
CA LEU A 445 31.39 -14.79 -14.97
C LEU A 445 31.09 -16.13 -14.29
N ASP A 446 30.01 -16.80 -14.67
CA ASP A 446 29.68 -18.13 -14.13
C ASP A 446 30.67 -19.21 -14.61
N ALA A 447 31.12 -19.13 -15.88
CA ALA A 447 32.15 -20.02 -16.40
C ALA A 447 33.50 -19.85 -15.68
N GLU A 448 33.91 -18.61 -15.39
CA GLU A 448 35.12 -18.32 -14.62
C GLU A 448 35.04 -18.88 -13.20
N ARG A 449 33.86 -18.80 -12.56
CA ARG A 449 33.61 -19.41 -11.25
C ARG A 449 33.77 -20.93 -11.30
N LEU A 450 33.14 -21.60 -12.27
CA LEU A 450 33.25 -23.06 -12.46
C LEU A 450 34.70 -23.50 -12.72
N GLY A 451 35.45 -22.73 -13.51
CA GLY A 451 36.87 -22.98 -13.76
C GLY A 451 37.71 -22.91 -12.48
N LYS A 452 37.49 -21.89 -11.63
CA LYS A 452 38.18 -21.77 -10.33
C LYS A 452 37.85 -22.94 -9.38
N HIS A 453 36.60 -23.37 -9.33
CA HIS A 453 36.22 -24.54 -8.52
C HIS A 453 36.85 -25.83 -9.04
N SER A 454 36.89 -26.03 -10.36
CA SER A 454 37.52 -27.20 -10.95
C SER A 454 39.02 -27.28 -10.63
N ILE A 455 39.74 -26.15 -10.65
CA ILE A 455 41.16 -26.08 -10.26
C ILE A 455 41.34 -26.41 -8.77
N LEU A 456 40.45 -25.89 -7.90
CA LEU A 456 40.50 -26.17 -6.45
C LEU A 456 40.20 -27.64 -6.10
N GLU A 457 39.30 -28.29 -6.85
CA GLU A 457 38.94 -29.70 -6.65
C GLU A 457 39.97 -30.67 -7.26
N THR A 458 40.59 -30.30 -8.38
CA THR A 458 41.57 -31.17 -9.08
C THR A 458 43.02 -30.92 -8.67
N GLY A 459 43.32 -29.80 -8.02
CA GLY A 459 44.66 -29.47 -7.51
C GLY A 459 45.72 -29.25 -8.59
N VAL A 460 45.32 -29.05 -9.85
CA VAL A 460 46.20 -28.79 -11.02
C VAL A 460 45.80 -27.50 -11.71
#